data_AF-A0A0E2DAW3-F1
#
_entry.id   AF-A0A0E2DAW3-F1
#
_cell.length_a   1.000
_cell.length_b   1.000
_cell.length_c   1.000
_cell.angle_alpha   90.00
_cell.angle_beta   90.00
_cell.angle_gamma   90.00
#
_symmetry.space_group_name_H-M   'P 1'
#
loop_
_entity.id
_entity.type
_entity.pdbx_description
1 polymer ?
#
loop_
_entity_poly.entity_id
_entity_poly.type
_entity_poly.pdbx_seq_one_letter_code
_entity_poly.pdbx_strand_id
1 'polypeptide(L)'
;MVENVIYGLMLFLTIGLLFFFWNALWKGYMVGRTREDLFKLRDRLFDLGRQIGINFSDPVYQVYQSLNAIIFGTILSTHRISFLRYLIFVLLANLFMSRPEVSSIFKLELDQGFKKLDPVAQASFKSLLEEYERIVISHIVFKSFFLLLFTSSVGIVYSIMHFQTFAAEGISKGYQNFRVKVRAIYNGPIKNIQYNAIQEMNGLYRLYIDNKKKLNN
;
A
#
# COMPACT_ATOMS: atom_id res chain seq x y z
N MET A 1 -25.48 -0.27 37.40
CA MET A 1 -26.44 0.30 36.42
C MET A 1 -26.08 1.72 36.02
N VAL A 2 -25.81 2.63 36.97
CA VAL A 2 -25.39 4.02 36.70
C VAL A 2 -24.12 4.12 35.83
N GLU A 3 -23.10 3.28 36.10
CA GLU A 3 -21.85 3.29 35.32
C GLU A 3 -22.07 2.98 33.83
N ASN A 4 -22.86 1.95 33.50
CA ASN A 4 -23.16 1.61 32.11
C ASN A 4 -23.87 2.74 31.36
N VAL A 5 -24.73 3.51 32.07
CA VAL A 5 -25.40 4.68 31.49
C VAL A 5 -24.40 5.79 31.20
N ILE A 6 -23.47 6.05 32.12
CA ILE A 6 -22.39 7.05 31.93
C ILE A 6 -21.52 6.67 30.74
N TYR A 7 -21.07 5.41 30.64
CA TYR A 7 -20.26 4.95 29.50
C TYR A 7 -21.02 5.06 28.17
N GLY A 8 -22.31 4.72 28.15
CA GLY A 8 -23.14 4.87 26.96
C GLY A 8 -23.25 6.32 26.51
N LEU A 9 -23.43 7.26 27.45
CA LEU A 9 -23.54 8.69 27.15
C LEU A 9 -22.21 9.27 26.66
N MET A 10 -21.09 8.89 27.29
CA MET A 10 -19.75 9.28 26.84
C MET A 10 -19.44 8.77 25.42
N LEU A 11 -19.78 7.51 25.13
CA LEU A 11 -19.61 6.92 23.80
C LEU A 11 -20.46 7.65 22.76
N PHE A 12 -21.73 7.94 23.08
CA PHE A 12 -22.62 8.69 22.19
C PHE A 12 -22.09 10.09 21.88
N LEU A 13 -21.64 10.84 22.90
CA LEU A 13 -21.04 12.16 22.72
C LEU A 13 -19.76 12.09 21.88
N THR A 14 -18.92 11.09 22.11
CA THR A 14 -17.67 10.90 21.36
C THR A 14 -17.94 10.65 19.87
N ILE A 15 -18.89 9.75 19.57
CA ILE A 15 -19.30 9.46 18.18
C ILE A 15 -19.92 10.69 17.54
N GLY A 16 -20.80 11.41 18.24
CA GLY A 16 -21.43 12.63 17.75
C GLY A 16 -20.41 13.73 17.43
N LEU A 17 -19.43 13.93 18.31
CA LEU A 17 -18.35 14.89 18.12
C LEU A 17 -17.45 14.50 16.94
N LEU A 18 -17.10 13.22 16.82
CA LEU A 18 -16.29 12.71 15.70
C LEU A 18 -17.03 12.86 14.36
N PHE A 19 -18.34 12.59 14.35
CA PHE A 19 -19.18 12.83 13.17
C PHE A 19 -19.28 14.32 12.83
N PHE A 20 -19.38 15.20 13.83
CA PHE A 20 -19.38 16.65 13.63
C PHE A 20 -18.07 17.14 13.01
N PHE A 21 -16.92 16.76 13.58
CA PHE A 21 -15.60 17.11 13.05
C PHE A 21 -15.41 16.61 11.61
N TRP A 22 -15.84 15.37 11.35
CA TRP A 22 -15.86 14.81 10.01
C TRP A 22 -16.70 15.64 9.04
N ASN A 23 -17.93 15.97 9.42
CA ASN A 23 -18.87 16.63 8.52
C ASN A 23 -18.51 18.09 8.26
N ALA A 24 -18.11 18.83 9.31
CA ALA A 24 -17.88 20.27 9.24
C ALA A 24 -16.47 20.60 8.72
N LEU A 25 -15.42 20.02 9.30
CA LEU A 25 -14.04 20.39 8.98
C LEU A 25 -13.47 19.52 7.87
N TRP A 26 -13.59 18.19 8.01
CA TRP A 26 -12.89 17.25 7.14
C TRP A 26 -13.42 17.28 5.70
N LYS A 27 -14.74 17.27 5.50
CA LYS A 27 -15.32 17.31 4.14
C LYS A 27 -14.92 18.56 3.36
N GLY A 28 -14.92 19.73 4.00
CA GLY A 28 -14.51 20.99 3.38
C GLY A 28 -13.03 20.96 2.99
N TYR A 29 -12.17 20.54 3.92
CA TYR A 29 -10.75 20.36 3.68
C TYR A 29 -10.47 19.42 2.50
N MET A 30 -11.13 18.25 2.45
CA MET A 30 -10.94 17.27 1.38
C MET A 30 -11.35 17.80 0.01
N VAL A 31 -12.41 18.61 -0.08
CA VAL A 31 -12.79 19.27 -1.34
C VAL A 31 -11.73 20.26 -1.78
N GLY A 32 -11.20 21.07 -0.86
CA GLY A 32 -10.13 22.02 -1.15
C GLY A 32 -8.86 21.33 -1.64
N ARG A 33 -8.38 20.35 -0.88
CA ARG A 33 -7.19 19.55 -1.21
C ARG A 33 -7.31 18.87 -2.56
N THR A 34 -8.42 18.19 -2.83
CA THR A 34 -8.63 17.52 -4.12
C THR A 34 -8.66 18.49 -5.29
N ARG A 35 -9.23 19.69 -5.12
CA ARG A 35 -9.19 20.72 -6.16
C ARG A 35 -7.76 21.18 -6.43
N GLU A 36 -6.99 21.43 -5.38
CA GLU A 36 -5.58 21.81 -5.51
C GLU A 36 -4.76 20.75 -6.25
N ASP A 37 -4.92 19.47 -5.88
CA ASP A 37 -4.23 18.35 -6.53
C ASP A 37 -4.64 18.23 -8.01
N LEU A 38 -5.92 18.41 -8.34
CA LEU A 38 -6.40 18.41 -9.72
C LEU A 38 -5.91 19.62 -10.52
N PHE A 39 -5.75 20.80 -9.91
CA PHE A 39 -5.14 21.96 -10.57
C PHE A 39 -3.68 21.68 -10.90
N LYS A 40 -2.90 21.14 -9.95
CA LYS A 40 -1.50 20.74 -10.21
C LYS A 40 -1.41 19.70 -11.33
N LEU A 41 -2.32 18.73 -11.35
CA LEU A 41 -2.35 17.72 -12.42
C LEU A 41 -2.67 18.36 -13.78
N ARG A 42 -3.61 19.30 -13.82
CA ARG A 42 -3.93 20.06 -15.03
C ARG A 42 -2.74 20.88 -15.53
N ASP A 43 -1.98 21.50 -14.63
CA ASP A 43 -0.78 22.26 -14.99
C ASP A 43 0.28 21.35 -15.61
N ARG A 44 0.53 20.16 -15.02
CA ARG A 44 1.42 19.15 -15.62
C ARG A 44 0.95 18.70 -17.00
N LEU A 45 -0.37 18.54 -17.18
CA LEU A 45 -0.95 18.22 -18.49
C LEU A 45 -0.66 19.34 -19.51
N PHE A 46 -0.79 20.61 -19.12
CA PHE A 46 -0.42 21.74 -19.98
C PHE A 46 1.05 21.75 -20.35
N ASP A 47 1.94 21.50 -19.40
CA ASP A 47 3.39 21.43 -19.64
C ASP A 47 3.75 20.30 -20.59
N LEU A 48 3.11 19.13 -20.43
CA LEU A 48 3.25 18.01 -21.36
C LEU A 48 2.81 18.41 -22.78
N GLY A 49 1.67 19.08 -22.91
CA GLY A 49 1.18 19.53 -24.20
C GLY A 49 2.11 20.53 -24.90
N ARG A 50 2.79 21.38 -24.12
CA ARG A 50 3.83 22.28 -24.63
C ARG A 50 5.08 21.52 -25.09
N GLN A 51 5.53 20.55 -24.31
CA GLN A 51 6.73 19.75 -24.63
C GLN A 51 6.56 18.92 -25.90
N ILE A 52 5.39 18.32 -26.09
CA ILE A 52 5.09 17.48 -27.26
C ILE A 52 4.80 18.34 -28.51
N GLY A 53 4.52 19.63 -28.34
CA GLY A 53 4.20 20.52 -29.46
C GLY A 53 2.89 20.12 -30.15
N ILE A 54 1.84 19.91 -29.36
CA ILE A 54 0.55 19.37 -29.85
C ILE A 54 0.00 20.23 -30.99
N ASN A 55 -0.12 19.64 -32.17
CA ASN A 55 -0.80 20.23 -33.32
C ASN A 55 -2.30 19.85 -33.29
N PHE A 56 -3.18 20.77 -33.69
CA PHE A 56 -4.64 20.59 -33.65
C PHE A 56 -5.16 19.43 -34.50
N SER A 57 -4.38 18.97 -35.49
CA SER A 57 -4.73 17.85 -36.36
C SER A 57 -4.26 16.48 -35.83
N ASP A 58 -3.48 16.47 -34.75
CA ASP A 58 -2.87 15.25 -34.22
C ASP A 58 -3.87 14.49 -33.33
N PRO A 59 -3.99 13.14 -33.44
CA PRO A 59 -4.65 12.31 -32.44
C PRO A 59 -4.29 12.64 -30.98
N VAL A 60 -3.05 13.11 -30.72
CA VAL A 60 -2.59 13.57 -29.41
C VAL A 60 -3.47 14.69 -28.86
N TYR A 61 -3.92 15.62 -29.72
CA TYR A 61 -4.76 16.76 -29.32
C TYR A 61 -6.11 16.31 -28.77
N GLN A 62 -6.71 15.27 -29.35
CA GLN A 62 -8.00 14.74 -28.90
C GLN A 62 -7.88 14.13 -27.50
N VAL A 63 -6.84 13.32 -27.27
CA VAL A 63 -6.59 12.71 -25.95
C VAL A 63 -6.32 13.77 -24.89
N TYR A 64 -5.49 14.76 -25.24
CA TYR A 64 -5.22 15.91 -24.40
C TYR A 64 -6.49 16.69 -24.01
N GLN A 65 -7.33 17.01 -24.99
CA GLN A 65 -8.57 17.76 -24.78
C GLN A 65 -9.54 16.98 -23.90
N SER A 66 -9.70 15.68 -24.14
CA SER A 66 -10.56 14.80 -23.35
C SER A 66 -10.11 14.72 -21.90
N LEU A 67 -8.81 14.56 -21.64
CA LEU A 67 -8.28 14.51 -20.27
C LEU A 67 -8.43 15.86 -19.56
N ASN A 68 -8.18 16.98 -20.25
CA ASN A 68 -8.39 18.30 -19.68
C ASN A 68 -9.88 18.55 -19.35
N ALA A 69 -10.80 18.13 -20.23
CA ALA A 69 -12.24 18.21 -19.97
C ALA A 69 -12.67 17.40 -18.75
N ILE A 70 -12.13 16.18 -18.60
CA ILE A 70 -12.37 15.34 -17.41
C ILE A 70 -11.88 16.05 -16.15
N ILE A 71 -10.62 16.51 -16.13
CA ILE A 71 -10.04 17.15 -14.94
C ILE A 71 -10.83 18.40 -14.56
N PHE A 72 -11.15 19.25 -15.53
CA PHE A 72 -11.91 20.46 -15.30
C PHE A 72 -13.34 20.17 -14.79
N GLY A 73 -14.03 19.22 -15.41
CA GLY A 73 -15.35 18.77 -14.96
C GLY A 73 -15.32 18.24 -13.53
N THR A 74 -14.27 17.50 -13.18
CA THR A 74 -14.05 16.97 -11.83
C THR A 74 -13.76 18.06 -10.82
N ILE A 75 -12.98 19.10 -11.16
CA ILE A 75 -12.73 20.27 -10.29
C ILE A 75 -14.04 21.01 -9.96
N LEU A 76 -14.87 21.26 -10.98
CA LEU A 76 -16.16 21.94 -10.81
C LEU A 76 -17.09 21.09 -9.92
N SER A 77 -17.11 19.80 -10.19
CA SER A 77 -18.01 18.85 -9.54
C SER A 77 -17.45 18.23 -8.26
N THR A 78 -16.25 18.59 -7.79
CA THR A 78 -15.56 17.92 -6.67
C THR A 78 -16.44 17.83 -5.42
N HIS A 79 -17.18 18.91 -5.12
CA HIS A 79 -18.12 18.94 -3.99
C HIS A 79 -19.27 17.92 -4.11
N ARG A 80 -19.66 17.52 -5.32
CA ARG A 80 -20.73 16.54 -5.59
C ARG A 80 -20.25 15.11 -5.66
N ILE A 81 -18.95 14.87 -5.83
CA ILE A 81 -18.38 13.52 -5.89
C ILE A 81 -18.51 12.86 -4.52
N SER A 82 -19.30 11.80 -4.42
CA SER A 82 -19.40 10.98 -3.22
C SER A 82 -19.69 9.53 -3.60
N PHE A 83 -19.22 8.59 -2.78
CA PHE A 83 -19.41 7.16 -3.05
C PHE A 83 -20.89 6.79 -3.18
N LEU A 84 -21.74 7.29 -2.29
CA LEU A 84 -23.16 6.98 -2.30
C LEU A 84 -23.85 7.50 -3.57
N ARG A 85 -23.50 8.71 -4.03
CA ARG A 85 -24.03 9.25 -5.28
C ARG A 85 -23.53 8.47 -6.48
N TYR A 86 -22.27 8.05 -6.47
CA TYR A 86 -21.72 7.19 -7.51
C TYR A 86 -22.44 5.84 -7.56
N LEU A 87 -22.63 5.18 -6.42
CA LEU A 87 -23.34 3.90 -6.32
C LEU A 87 -24.80 4.03 -6.79
N ILE A 88 -25.51 5.05 -6.31
CA ILE A 88 -26.89 5.34 -6.73
C ILE A 88 -26.95 5.60 -8.24
N PHE A 89 -26.01 6.37 -8.77
CA PHE A 89 -25.93 6.63 -10.22
C PHE A 89 -25.70 5.35 -11.01
N VAL A 90 -24.77 4.48 -10.59
CA VAL A 90 -24.50 3.20 -11.25
C VAL A 90 -25.72 2.29 -11.20
N LEU A 91 -26.40 2.21 -10.05
CA LEU A 91 -27.63 1.42 -9.91
C LEU A 91 -28.76 1.96 -10.80
N LEU A 92 -29.00 3.27 -10.78
CA LEU A 92 -30.01 3.92 -11.62
C LEU A 92 -29.69 3.76 -13.11
N ALA A 93 -28.43 3.92 -13.51
CA ALA A 93 -27.99 3.72 -14.89
C ALA A 93 -28.26 2.28 -15.33
N ASN A 94 -27.90 1.29 -14.52
CA ASN A 94 -28.15 -0.11 -14.84
C ASN A 94 -29.65 -0.47 -14.88
N LEU A 95 -30.48 0.17 -14.06
CA LEU A 95 -31.92 -0.11 -13.97
C LEU A 95 -32.75 0.62 -15.02
N PHE A 96 -32.40 1.86 -15.35
CA PHE A 96 -33.24 2.74 -16.17
C PHE A 96 -32.62 3.14 -17.52
N MET A 97 -31.30 3.03 -17.66
CA MET A 97 -30.62 3.32 -18.92
C MET A 97 -30.25 2.02 -19.62
N SER A 98 -31.18 1.48 -20.42
CA SER A 98 -30.93 0.30 -21.29
C SER A 98 -29.90 0.54 -22.41
N ARG A 99 -29.19 1.67 -22.40
CA ARG A 99 -28.11 2.00 -23.35
C ARG A 99 -26.94 2.69 -22.62
N PRO A 100 -25.87 1.96 -22.28
CA PRO A 100 -24.62 2.54 -21.79
C PRO A 100 -23.78 3.14 -22.94
N GLU A 101 -24.42 3.84 -23.89
CA GLU A 101 -23.74 4.38 -25.07
C GLU A 101 -22.82 5.55 -24.70
N VAL A 102 -23.21 6.41 -23.76
CA VAL A 102 -22.43 7.63 -23.45
C VAL A 102 -21.11 7.35 -22.73
N SER A 103 -21.06 6.35 -21.84
CA SER A 103 -19.81 5.98 -21.13
C SER A 103 -18.90 5.09 -21.98
N SER A 104 -19.47 4.30 -22.88
CA SER A 104 -18.71 3.44 -23.78
C SER A 104 -18.07 4.24 -24.92
N ILE A 105 -18.76 5.23 -25.49
CA ILE A 105 -18.21 6.09 -26.55
C ILE A 105 -16.99 6.87 -26.04
N PHE A 106 -17.07 7.50 -24.87
CA PHE A 106 -15.96 8.30 -24.35
C PHE A 106 -14.74 7.43 -23.99
N LYS A 107 -14.96 6.24 -23.39
CA LYS A 107 -13.88 5.28 -23.15
C LYS A 107 -13.28 4.75 -24.46
N LEU A 108 -14.12 4.44 -25.45
CA LEU A 108 -13.68 3.98 -26.76
C LEU A 108 -12.85 5.05 -27.47
N GLU A 109 -13.27 6.31 -27.45
CA GLU A 109 -12.52 7.42 -28.05
C GLU A 109 -11.19 7.64 -27.34
N LEU A 110 -11.17 7.61 -26.01
CA LEU A 110 -9.94 7.74 -25.24
C LEU A 110 -9.00 6.56 -25.55
N ASP A 111 -9.47 5.32 -25.45
CA ASP A 111 -8.66 4.11 -25.68
C ASP A 111 -8.16 4.02 -27.13
N GLN A 112 -8.97 4.43 -28.10
CA GLN A 112 -8.58 4.48 -29.51
C GLN A 112 -7.56 5.59 -29.77
N GLY A 113 -7.70 6.76 -29.14
CA GLY A 113 -6.71 7.84 -29.19
C GLY A 113 -5.39 7.42 -28.54
N PHE A 114 -5.45 6.77 -27.37
CA PHE A 114 -4.30 6.23 -26.65
C PHE A 114 -3.52 5.18 -27.43
N LYS A 115 -4.17 4.37 -28.27
CA LYS A 115 -3.51 3.37 -29.13
C LYS A 115 -2.81 3.97 -30.35
N LYS A 116 -3.18 5.18 -30.76
CA LYS A 116 -2.61 5.88 -31.92
C LYS A 116 -1.42 6.77 -31.56
N LEU A 117 -1.17 6.94 -30.27
CA LEU A 117 -0.08 7.75 -29.73
C LEU A 117 1.27 7.05 -29.87
N ASP A 118 2.33 7.84 -30.02
CA ASP A 118 3.70 7.38 -29.86
C ASP A 118 3.90 6.77 -28.45
N PRO A 119 4.69 5.70 -28.28
CA PRO A 119 4.84 5.03 -26.98
C PRO A 119 5.34 5.96 -25.86
N VAL A 120 6.16 6.96 -26.19
CA VAL A 120 6.67 7.93 -25.21
C VAL A 120 5.54 8.84 -24.71
N ALA A 121 4.72 9.34 -25.63
CA ALA A 121 3.55 10.15 -25.29
C ALA A 121 2.52 9.30 -24.52
N GLN A 122 2.29 8.06 -24.95
CA GLN A 122 1.38 7.13 -24.31
C GLN A 122 1.75 6.87 -22.84
N ALA A 123 3.02 6.61 -22.54
CA ALA A 123 3.49 6.40 -21.18
C ALA A 123 3.26 7.64 -20.30
N SER A 124 3.50 8.83 -20.86
CA SER A 124 3.35 10.09 -20.15
C SER A 124 1.87 10.38 -19.83
N PHE A 125 0.97 10.26 -20.81
CA PHE A 125 -0.46 10.41 -20.57
C PHE A 125 -1.03 9.35 -19.62
N LYS A 126 -0.54 8.10 -19.70
CA LYS A 126 -0.95 7.04 -18.78
C LYS A 126 -0.60 7.39 -17.33
N SER A 127 0.61 7.91 -17.09
CA SER A 127 1.01 8.33 -15.74
C SER A 127 0.11 9.42 -15.16
N LEU A 128 -0.32 10.40 -15.99
CA LEU A 128 -1.26 11.44 -15.59
C LEU A 128 -2.65 10.89 -15.29
N LEU A 129 -3.11 9.90 -16.06
CA LEU A 129 -4.40 9.24 -15.82
C LEU A 129 -4.39 8.43 -14.51
N GLU A 130 -3.31 7.69 -14.24
CA GLU A 130 -3.15 6.95 -12.97
C GLU A 130 -3.12 7.91 -11.77
N GLU A 131 -2.48 9.08 -11.91
CA GLU A 131 -2.47 10.11 -10.87
C GLU A 131 -3.87 10.74 -10.68
N TYR A 132 -4.58 11.02 -11.77
CA TYR A 132 -5.99 11.46 -11.73
C TYR A 132 -6.87 10.46 -10.97
N GLU A 133 -6.81 9.18 -11.35
CA GLU A 133 -7.59 8.12 -10.73
C GLU A 133 -7.28 8.01 -9.23
N ARG A 134 -6.00 8.07 -8.86
CA ARG A 134 -5.57 8.06 -7.46
C ARG A 134 -6.16 9.23 -6.68
N ILE A 135 -6.13 10.46 -7.22
CA ILE A 135 -6.69 11.66 -6.58
C ILE A 135 -8.20 11.49 -6.38
N VAL A 136 -8.92 11.04 -7.40
CA VAL A 136 -10.38 10.86 -7.34
C VAL A 136 -10.78 9.74 -6.38
N ILE A 137 -10.13 8.58 -6.44
CA ILE A 137 -10.37 7.46 -5.52
C ILE A 137 -10.12 7.90 -4.07
N SER A 138 -8.99 8.57 -3.82
CA SER A 138 -8.67 9.12 -2.51
C SER A 138 -9.77 10.07 -2.01
N HIS A 139 -10.23 11.00 -2.85
CA HIS A 139 -11.34 11.89 -2.51
C HIS A 139 -12.61 11.12 -2.15
N ILE A 140 -12.99 10.10 -2.93
CA ILE A 140 -14.20 9.29 -2.70
C ILE A 140 -14.10 8.55 -1.36
N VAL A 141 -12.96 7.93 -1.07
CA VAL A 141 -12.68 7.18 0.16
C VAL A 141 -12.74 8.12 1.37
N PHE A 142 -11.95 9.19 1.36
CA PHE A 142 -11.82 10.10 2.49
C PHE A 142 -12.97 11.10 2.63
N LYS A 143 -13.93 11.15 1.71
CA LYS A 143 -15.15 11.97 1.88
C LYS A 143 -16.35 11.14 2.35
N SER A 144 -16.30 9.84 2.14
CA SER A 144 -17.40 8.92 2.47
C SER A 144 -17.13 8.28 3.83
N PHE A 145 -17.86 8.72 4.86
CA PHE A 145 -17.64 8.28 6.25
C PHE A 145 -17.59 6.75 6.40
N PHE A 146 -18.58 6.06 5.84
CA PHE A 146 -18.65 4.59 5.88
C PHE A 146 -17.48 3.91 5.17
N LEU A 147 -17.04 4.47 4.03
CA LEU A 147 -15.94 3.90 3.27
C LEU A 147 -14.61 4.12 3.98
N LEU A 148 -14.44 5.29 4.63
CA LEU A 148 -13.30 5.53 5.50
C LEU A 148 -13.29 4.55 6.67
N LEU A 149 -14.41 4.37 7.36
CA LEU A 149 -14.49 3.42 8.47
C LEU A 149 -14.14 2.00 8.00
N PHE A 150 -14.71 1.57 6.88
CA PHE A 150 -14.43 0.25 6.30
C PHE A 150 -12.95 0.07 5.95
N THR A 151 -12.38 0.99 5.17
CA THR A 151 -10.96 0.92 4.74
C THR A 151 -10.00 1.01 5.92
N SER A 152 -10.29 1.86 6.92
CA SER A 152 -9.50 1.95 8.15
C SER A 152 -9.56 0.64 8.95
N SER A 153 -10.74 0.03 9.03
CA SER A 153 -10.92 -1.25 9.73
C SER A 153 -10.12 -2.38 9.07
N VAL A 154 -10.20 -2.49 7.73
CA VAL A 154 -9.41 -3.48 6.97
C VAL A 154 -7.91 -3.22 7.14
N GLY A 155 -7.46 -1.96 7.09
CA GLY A 155 -6.07 -1.60 7.30
C GLY A 155 -5.54 -1.95 8.69
N ILE A 156 -6.36 -1.76 9.74
CA ILE A 156 -6.02 -2.16 11.11
C ILE A 156 -5.87 -3.69 11.19
N VAL A 157 -6.83 -4.45 10.67
CA VAL A 157 -6.75 -5.92 10.66
C VAL A 157 -5.51 -6.41 9.92
N TYR A 158 -5.24 -5.86 8.74
CA TYR A 158 -4.04 -6.18 7.97
C TYR A 158 -2.75 -5.88 8.74
N SER A 159 -2.68 -4.74 9.40
CA SER A 159 -1.52 -4.33 10.20
C SER A 159 -1.29 -5.28 11.39
N ILE A 160 -2.36 -5.71 12.05
CA ILE A 160 -2.29 -6.71 13.14
C ILE A 160 -1.75 -8.04 12.61
N MET A 161 -2.28 -8.52 11.48
CA MET A 161 -1.81 -9.78 10.87
C MET A 161 -0.33 -9.70 10.50
N HIS A 162 0.09 -8.61 9.86
CA HIS A 162 1.47 -8.42 9.47
C HIS A 162 2.41 -8.32 10.68
N PHE A 163 1.98 -7.63 11.74
CA PHE A 163 2.73 -7.56 12.99
C PHE A 163 2.88 -8.93 13.65
N GLN A 164 1.82 -9.75 13.65
CA GLN A 164 1.88 -11.12 14.17
C GLN A 164 2.88 -11.98 13.39
N THR A 165 2.88 -11.91 12.05
CA THR A 165 3.85 -12.65 11.23
C THR A 165 5.28 -12.18 11.48
N PHE A 166 5.49 -10.86 11.57
CA PHE A 166 6.79 -10.28 11.87
C PHE A 166 7.31 -10.70 13.25
N ALA A 167 6.45 -10.69 14.28
CA ALA A 167 6.79 -11.13 15.62
C ALA A 167 7.14 -12.63 15.66
N ALA A 168 6.37 -13.47 14.97
CA ALA A 168 6.62 -14.90 14.88
C ALA A 168 7.98 -15.20 14.21
N GLU A 169 8.30 -14.52 13.11
CA GLU A 169 9.60 -14.64 12.45
C GLU A 169 10.75 -14.14 13.31
N GLY A 170 10.56 -13.00 14.01
CA GLY A 170 11.53 -12.43 14.93
C GLY A 170 11.86 -13.37 16.09
N ILE A 171 10.83 -13.96 16.71
CA ILE A 171 10.98 -14.94 17.80
C ILE A 171 11.67 -16.20 17.29
N SER A 172 11.27 -16.72 16.12
CA SER A 172 11.87 -17.91 15.52
C SER A 172 13.37 -17.73 15.22
N LYS A 173 13.74 -16.62 14.57
CA LYS A 173 15.15 -16.28 14.30
C LYS A 173 15.94 -16.08 15.59
N GLY A 174 15.35 -15.39 16.58
CA GLY A 174 15.93 -15.22 17.91
C GLY A 174 16.22 -16.56 18.60
N TYR A 175 15.25 -17.49 18.56
CA TYR A 175 15.38 -18.83 19.13
C TYR A 175 16.47 -19.66 18.44
N GLN A 176 16.54 -19.63 17.11
CA GLN A 176 17.60 -20.33 16.36
C GLN A 176 18.99 -19.79 16.72
N ASN A 177 19.15 -18.46 16.77
CA ASN A 177 20.43 -17.83 17.14
C ASN A 177 20.82 -18.17 18.59
N PHE A 178 19.87 -18.13 19.52
CA PHE A 178 20.11 -18.53 20.90
C PHE A 178 20.54 -20.00 20.98
N ARG A 179 19.83 -20.91 20.29
CA ARG A 179 20.16 -22.33 20.25
C ARG A 179 21.55 -22.60 19.68
N VAL A 180 21.95 -21.90 18.62
CA VAL A 180 23.29 -22.01 18.03
C VAL A 180 24.36 -21.52 19.01
N LYS A 181 24.14 -20.38 19.68
CA LYS A 181 25.07 -19.86 20.70
C LYS A 181 25.21 -20.81 21.89
N VAL A 182 24.10 -21.32 22.43
CA VAL A 182 24.11 -22.30 23.54
C VAL A 182 24.85 -23.57 23.12
N ARG A 183 24.60 -24.08 21.90
CA ARG A 183 25.32 -25.25 21.37
C ARG A 183 26.82 -25.00 21.24
N ALA A 184 27.24 -23.81 20.80
CA ALA A 184 28.66 -23.45 20.70
C ALA A 184 29.32 -23.42 22.09
N ILE A 185 28.64 -22.85 23.09
CA ILE A 185 29.12 -22.79 24.48
C ILE A 185 29.22 -24.19 25.08
N TYR A 186 28.25 -25.08 24.85
CA TYR A 186 28.25 -26.42 25.44
C TYR A 186 29.22 -27.39 24.73
N ASN A 187 29.32 -27.31 23.40
CA ASN A 187 30.17 -28.21 22.63
C ASN A 187 31.66 -27.81 22.65
N GLY A 188 31.99 -26.56 23.01
CA GLY A 188 33.39 -26.11 23.16
C GLY A 188 34.14 -26.90 24.24
N PRO A 189 33.66 -26.93 25.49
CA PRO A 189 34.25 -27.71 26.59
C PRO A 189 34.31 -29.20 26.28
N ILE A 190 33.25 -29.78 25.70
CA ILE A 190 33.20 -31.21 25.38
C ILE A 190 34.25 -31.58 24.33
N LYS A 191 34.41 -30.77 23.27
CA LYS A 191 35.45 -30.99 22.26
C LYS A 191 36.85 -30.86 22.86
N ASN A 192 37.07 -29.90 23.76
CA ASN A 192 38.36 -29.74 24.43
C ASN A 192 38.69 -30.93 25.35
N ILE A 193 37.70 -31.44 26.09
CA ILE A 193 37.86 -32.63 26.92
C ILE A 193 38.19 -33.86 26.06
N GLN A 194 37.47 -34.08 24.96
CA GLN A 194 37.76 -35.18 24.03
C GLN A 194 39.14 -35.08 23.39
N TYR A 195 39.54 -33.87 22.96
CA TYR A 195 40.85 -33.63 22.37
C TYR A 195 41.98 -33.92 23.38
N ASN A 196 41.85 -33.44 24.61
CA ASN A 196 42.84 -33.66 25.65
C ASN A 196 42.95 -35.15 26.02
N ALA A 197 41.83 -35.86 26.14
CA ALA A 197 41.82 -37.30 26.40
C ALA A 197 42.53 -38.11 25.29
N ILE A 198 42.33 -37.75 24.02
CA ILE A 198 43.02 -38.39 22.88
C ILE A 198 44.53 -38.10 22.91
N GLN A 199 44.93 -36.87 23.25
CA GLN A 199 46.35 -36.51 23.37
C GLN A 199 47.03 -37.27 24.51
N GLU A 200 46.37 -37.40 25.67
CA GLU A 200 46.88 -38.19 26.80
C GLU A 200 47.02 -39.68 26.43
N MET A 201 46.01 -40.28 25.79
CA MET A 201 46.07 -41.67 25.33
C MET A 201 47.23 -41.91 24.35
N ASN A 202 47.44 -40.98 23.40
CA ASN A 202 48.55 -41.08 22.45
C ASN A 202 49.92 -40.94 23.14
N GLY A 203 50.03 -40.08 24.16
CA GLY A 203 51.23 -39.95 24.99
C GLY A 203 51.56 -41.24 25.73
N LEU A 204 50.56 -41.85 26.39
CA LEU A 204 50.69 -43.14 27.07
C LEU A 204 51.09 -44.27 26.12
N TYR A 205 50.50 -44.30 24.92
CA TYR A 205 50.83 -45.30 23.91
C TYR A 205 52.29 -45.20 23.41
N ARG A 206 52.80 -43.97 23.22
CA ARG A 206 54.21 -43.74 22.89
C ARG A 206 55.15 -44.23 23.99
N LEU A 207 54.84 -43.91 25.25
CA LEU A 207 55.63 -44.39 26.40
C LEU A 207 55.64 -45.92 26.48
N TYR A 208 54.51 -46.58 26.21
CA TYR A 208 54.43 -48.02 26.15
C TYR A 208 55.33 -48.61 25.05
N ILE A 209 55.29 -48.03 23.83
CA ILE A 209 56.15 -48.47 22.72
C ILE A 209 57.64 -48.31 23.07
N ASP A 210 58.03 -47.17 23.65
CA ASP A 210 59.42 -46.89 23.99
C ASP A 210 59.93 -47.82 25.10
N ASN A 211 59.11 -48.10 26.12
CA ASN A 211 59.45 -49.07 27.16
C ASN A 211 59.55 -50.49 26.61
N LYS A 212 58.64 -50.88 25.69
CA LYS A 212 58.71 -52.20 25.03
C LYS A 212 59.96 -52.35 24.18
N LYS A 213 60.42 -51.29 23.50
CA LYS A 213 61.69 -51.29 22.76
C LYS A 213 62.89 -51.45 23.70
N LYS A 214 62.88 -50.81 24.87
CA LYS A 214 63.95 -50.94 25.88
C LYS A 214 64.03 -52.32 26.52
N LEU A 215 62.92 -53.05 26.60
CA LEU A 215 62.89 -54.41 27.17
C LEU A 215 63.35 -55.51 26.19
N ASN A 216 63.38 -55.21 24.88
CA ASN A 216 63.77 -56.15 23.84
C ASN A 216 65.22 -55.96 23.35
N ASN A 217 65.97 -55.03 23.96
CA ASN A 217 67.40 -54.81 23.78
C ASN A 217 68.13 -55.12 25.08
#